data_AF-A0A0Q9LN88-F1
#
_entry.id   AF-A0A0Q9LN88-F1
#
_cell.length_a   1.000
_cell.length_b   1.000
_cell.length_c   1.000
_cell.angle_alpha   90.00
_cell.angle_beta   90.00
_cell.angle_gamma   90.00
#
_symmetry.space_group_name_H-M   'P 1'
#
loop_
_entity.id
_entity.type
_entity.pdbx_description
1 polymer ?
#
loop_
_entity_poly.entity_id
_entity_poly.type
_entity_poly.pdbx_seq_one_letter_code
_entity_poly.pdbx_strand_id
1 'polypeptide(L)'
;MLYLIFAIVFVVLAIYLIKQNKLKPSQGNESKKHEAINTAQSLIADPDDHSPKDNPNQALHKRTYQQHQTTKNANKPKNNSKPPKPISQPVKNLPQQKSKQSFRKMAAIWRKPEDSDTCYRCSGTLTTETIELASFKYGKIQSYVQTSVWACSVCKYVCANESNITLIKKQAPGCQFQINEWGVIPKIMSPVIEPKIHDFQWPSTYAVETLKPGNKSDGNRFGLESPLHKLGYRITDSNRTKRWTILENEALPKLGLEKIANVIATNVKARKRQKGGAKKYSHAIYEWEYDLKKLKDNYYKRDFQWPTTE
;
A
#
# COMPACT_ATOMS: atom_id res chain seq x y z
N MET A 1 5.45 -64.59 -14.92
CA MET A 1 5.79 -63.66 -16.02
C MET A 1 4.59 -63.29 -16.91
N LEU A 2 3.77 -64.23 -17.40
CA LEU A 2 2.62 -63.91 -18.26
C LEU A 2 1.63 -62.90 -17.65
N TYR A 3 1.30 -63.01 -16.35
CA TYR A 3 0.37 -62.08 -15.68
C TYR A 3 0.83 -60.63 -15.69
N LEU A 4 2.15 -60.38 -15.62
CA LEU A 4 2.71 -59.02 -15.64
C LEU A 4 2.55 -58.39 -17.04
N ILE A 5 2.70 -59.20 -18.08
CA ILE A 5 2.55 -58.76 -19.47
C ILE A 5 1.07 -58.39 -19.74
N PHE A 6 0.12 -59.22 -19.30
CA PHE A 6 -1.31 -58.91 -19.43
C PHE A 6 -1.72 -57.63 -18.68
N ALA A 7 -1.19 -57.41 -17.49
CA ALA A 7 -1.47 -56.19 -16.72
C ALA A 7 -0.98 -54.92 -17.44
N ILE A 8 0.21 -54.96 -18.03
CA ILE A 8 0.77 -53.83 -18.78
C ILE A 8 -0.05 -53.56 -20.05
N VAL A 9 -0.44 -54.60 -20.78
CA VAL A 9 -1.27 -54.47 -22.01
C VAL A 9 -2.63 -53.84 -21.68
N PHE A 10 -3.27 -54.25 -20.58
CA PHE A 10 -4.54 -53.66 -20.15
C PHE A 10 -4.43 -52.18 -19.79
N VAL A 11 -3.37 -51.77 -19.08
CA VAL A 11 -3.14 -50.36 -18.71
C VAL A 11 -2.92 -49.50 -19.95
N VAL A 12 -2.14 -49.98 -20.92
CA VAL A 12 -1.90 -49.27 -22.19
C VAL A 12 -3.19 -49.13 -22.99
N LEU A 13 -4.01 -50.20 -23.06
CA LEU A 13 -5.29 -50.17 -23.76
C LEU A 13 -6.28 -49.19 -23.11
N ALA A 14 -6.35 -49.16 -21.78
CA ALA A 14 -7.20 -48.23 -21.04
C ALA A 14 -6.80 -46.76 -21.29
N ILE A 15 -5.51 -46.45 -21.27
CA ILE A 15 -5.00 -45.10 -21.57
C ILE A 15 -5.34 -44.69 -23.02
N TYR A 16 -5.22 -45.63 -23.96
CA TYR A 16 -5.55 -45.39 -25.37
C TYR A 16 -7.04 -45.06 -25.56
N LEU A 17 -7.94 -45.81 -24.92
CA LEU A 17 -9.39 -45.58 -25.00
C LEU A 17 -9.80 -44.24 -24.36
N ILE A 18 -9.19 -43.85 -23.23
CA ILE A 18 -9.43 -42.54 -22.60
C ILE A 18 -9.02 -41.40 -23.52
N LYS A 19 -7.92 -41.56 -24.28
CA LYS A 19 -7.44 -40.55 -25.22
C LYS A 19 -8.38 -40.38 -26.43
N GLN A 20 -8.96 -41.47 -26.94
CA GLN A 20 -9.90 -41.44 -28.05
C GLN A 20 -11.23 -40.76 -27.69
N ASN A 21 -11.74 -40.96 -26.46
CA ASN A 21 -12.98 -40.32 -26.01
C ASN A 21 -12.88 -38.80 -25.82
N LYS A 22 -11.67 -38.24 -25.67
CA LYS A 22 -11.47 -36.77 -25.57
C LYS A 22 -11.48 -36.05 -26.93
N LEU A 23 -11.54 -36.77 -28.05
CA LEU A 23 -11.43 -36.19 -29.39
C LEU A 23 -12.75 -36.12 -30.18
N LYS A 24 -13.89 -36.50 -29.60
CA LYS A 24 -15.19 -36.25 -30.22
C LYS A 24 -15.76 -34.90 -29.74
N PRO A 25 -15.74 -33.84 -30.57
CA PRO A 25 -16.51 -32.64 -30.26
C PRO A 25 -18.00 -32.99 -30.31
N SER A 26 -18.70 -32.66 -29.23
CA SER A 26 -20.16 -32.69 -29.14
C SER A 26 -20.74 -31.79 -30.25
N GLN A 27 -21.27 -32.39 -31.32
CA GLN A 27 -22.24 -31.74 -32.17
C GLN A 27 -23.62 -32.03 -31.60
N GLY A 28 -24.21 -31.04 -30.93
CA GLY A 28 -25.53 -31.12 -30.33
C GLY A 28 -26.29 -29.80 -30.52
N ASN A 29 -27.18 -29.80 -31.50
CA ASN A 29 -28.47 -29.10 -31.56
C ASN A 29 -28.58 -27.67 -31.01
N GLU A 30 -28.28 -26.68 -31.85
CA GLU A 30 -28.95 -25.38 -31.83
C GLU A 30 -29.91 -25.29 -33.04
N SER A 31 -31.10 -25.86 -32.89
CA SER A 31 -32.26 -25.50 -33.70
C SER A 31 -33.49 -25.61 -32.80
N LYS A 32 -34.33 -24.58 -32.82
CA LYS A 32 -35.47 -24.27 -31.91
C LYS A 32 -35.16 -23.31 -30.76
N LYS A 33 -34.87 -22.04 -31.11
CA LYS A 33 -35.16 -20.88 -30.25
C LYS A 33 -35.30 -19.60 -31.08
N HIS A 34 -36.19 -19.63 -32.07
CA HIS A 34 -36.68 -18.44 -32.75
C HIS A 34 -38.20 -18.49 -32.82
N GLU A 35 -38.84 -18.27 -31.68
CA GLU A 35 -40.21 -17.77 -31.58
C GLU A 35 -40.44 -17.36 -30.12
N ALA A 36 -41.19 -16.27 -29.90
CA ALA A 36 -41.50 -15.64 -28.62
C ALA A 36 -40.48 -14.61 -28.06
N ILE A 37 -40.19 -13.55 -28.82
CA ILE A 37 -40.08 -12.19 -28.26
C ILE A 37 -40.67 -11.20 -29.28
N ASN A 38 -41.98 -11.04 -29.24
CA ASN A 38 -42.71 -9.91 -29.85
C ASN A 38 -43.99 -9.78 -29.04
N THR A 39 -43.97 -9.01 -27.95
CA THR A 39 -45.12 -8.32 -27.33
C THR A 39 -44.59 -7.55 -26.11
N ALA A 40 -44.58 -6.22 -26.22
CA ALA A 40 -44.69 -5.22 -25.14
C ALA A 40 -43.85 -3.97 -25.46
N GLN A 41 -44.28 -3.22 -26.48
CA GLN A 41 -43.94 -1.81 -26.67
C GLN A 41 -45.24 -1.04 -26.93
N SER A 42 -45.84 -0.57 -25.85
CA SER A 42 -46.80 0.54 -25.77
C SER A 42 -47.13 0.66 -24.28
N LEU A 43 -46.84 1.75 -23.58
CA LEU A 43 -47.61 2.98 -23.67
C LEU A 43 -46.80 4.14 -23.06
N ILE A 44 -46.82 5.26 -23.79
CA ILE A 44 -46.52 6.60 -23.33
C ILE A 44 -47.84 7.18 -22.80
N ALA A 45 -47.82 7.80 -21.61
CA ALA A 45 -48.68 8.93 -21.26
C ALA A 45 -48.20 9.55 -19.92
N ASP A 46 -47.50 10.67 -20.03
CA ASP A 46 -47.65 11.83 -19.13
C ASP A 46 -48.88 12.64 -19.62
N PRO A 47 -49.56 13.53 -18.84
CA PRO A 47 -48.91 14.52 -17.98
C PRO A 47 -49.70 15.01 -16.73
N ASP A 48 -49.05 15.98 -16.05
CA ASP A 48 -49.61 17.12 -15.32
C ASP A 48 -49.80 17.09 -13.78
N ASP A 49 -49.02 18.00 -13.16
CA ASP A 49 -49.48 19.07 -12.27
C ASP A 49 -49.59 18.80 -10.75
N HIS A 50 -48.63 19.31 -9.96
CA HIS A 50 -48.87 20.38 -8.98
C HIS A 50 -47.62 20.78 -8.18
N SER A 51 -47.56 22.09 -7.93
CA SER A 51 -46.49 22.88 -7.32
C SER A 51 -46.60 22.93 -5.76
N PRO A 52 -45.88 23.81 -5.02
CA PRO A 52 -45.00 23.39 -3.92
C PRO A 52 -45.53 23.82 -2.54
N LYS A 53 -45.09 23.15 -1.46
CA LYS A 53 -45.29 23.66 -0.09
C LYS A 53 -44.10 23.40 0.84
N ASP A 54 -43.52 24.53 1.26
CA ASP A 54 -43.27 24.91 2.66
C ASP A 54 -42.22 24.19 3.49
N ASN A 55 -41.08 24.88 3.62
CA ASN A 55 -40.26 25.02 4.83
C ASN A 55 -41.03 25.88 5.86
N PRO A 56 -41.02 25.57 7.17
CA PRO A 56 -40.22 26.43 8.07
C PRO A 56 -39.70 25.80 9.38
N ASN A 57 -38.79 26.57 9.98
CA ASN A 57 -38.37 26.64 11.40
C ASN A 57 -37.20 25.75 11.83
N GLN A 58 -36.01 26.32 12.06
CA GLN A 58 -35.58 27.33 13.05
C GLN A 58 -35.42 26.80 14.47
N ALA A 59 -34.33 27.29 15.08
CA ALA A 59 -34.14 27.51 16.52
C ALA A 59 -33.85 26.25 17.36
N LEU A 60 -33.06 26.26 18.42
CA LEU A 60 -32.20 27.22 19.10
C LEU A 60 -31.74 26.43 20.34
N HIS A 61 -30.45 26.25 20.62
CA HIS A 61 -29.99 26.23 22.01
C HIS A 61 -28.47 26.36 22.13
N LYS A 62 -28.06 27.59 22.45
CA LYS A 62 -26.86 27.89 23.22
C LYS A 62 -27.12 27.57 24.71
N ARG A 63 -26.10 27.09 25.41
CA ARG A 63 -25.77 27.26 26.85
C ARG A 63 -24.39 26.60 27.04
N THR A 64 -23.27 27.31 27.10
CA THR A 64 -22.75 28.13 28.21
C THR A 64 -22.72 27.36 29.53
N TYR A 65 -21.52 26.94 29.95
CA TYR A 65 -21.16 26.81 31.36
C TYR A 65 -19.74 27.35 31.55
N GLN A 66 -19.68 28.48 32.23
CA GLN A 66 -18.49 29.06 32.85
C GLN A 66 -18.36 28.52 34.28
N GLN A 67 -17.10 28.42 34.70
CA GLN A 67 -16.57 28.70 36.04
C GLN A 67 -17.09 27.91 37.25
N HIS A 68 -16.16 27.17 37.86
CA HIS A 68 -15.93 27.28 39.30
C HIS A 68 -14.43 27.46 39.59
N GLN A 69 -14.12 28.57 40.25
CA GLN A 69 -12.89 28.81 41.01
C GLN A 69 -13.17 28.56 42.50
N THR A 70 -12.07 28.58 43.27
CA THR A 70 -11.93 28.65 44.74
C THR A 70 -11.81 27.26 45.40
N THR A 71 -10.88 26.95 46.32
CA THR A 71 -10.09 27.76 47.28
C THR A 71 -8.75 27.11 47.67
N LYS A 72 -7.72 27.96 47.83
CA LYS A 72 -6.72 28.10 48.93
C LYS A 72 -6.39 26.90 49.86
N ASN A 73 -5.09 26.58 49.97
CA ASN A 73 -4.23 26.72 51.19
C ASN A 73 -2.87 26.03 50.93
N ALA A 74 -1.75 26.76 50.85
CA ALA A 74 -0.90 27.22 51.95
C ALA A 74 -0.15 26.07 52.66
N ASN A 75 1.12 25.84 52.27
CA ASN A 75 2.22 25.61 53.22
C ASN A 75 3.59 25.76 52.52
N LYS A 76 4.43 26.60 53.12
CA LYS A 76 5.77 27.02 52.67
C LYS A 76 6.77 26.59 53.74
N PRO A 77 7.89 25.94 53.36
CA PRO A 77 9.13 26.08 54.11
C PRO A 77 10.11 26.96 53.34
N LYS A 78 10.67 27.94 54.05
CA LYS A 78 11.85 28.70 53.61
C LYS A 78 13.05 27.74 53.57
N ASN A 79 13.80 27.74 52.48
CA ASN A 79 15.20 27.37 52.57
C ASN A 79 16.05 28.27 51.67
N ASN A 80 17.04 28.89 52.31
CA ASN A 80 17.95 29.87 51.75
C ASN A 80 19.10 29.14 51.05
N SER A 81 19.18 29.25 49.73
CA SER A 81 20.44 29.04 49.01
C SER A 81 20.55 30.05 47.88
N LYS A 82 21.67 30.77 47.92
CA LYS A 82 22.06 31.94 47.12
C LYS A 82 22.30 31.51 45.66
N PRO A 83 21.66 32.12 44.65
CA PRO A 83 21.94 31.77 43.25
C PRO A 83 23.26 32.41 42.80
N PRO A 84 24.13 31.70 42.06
CA PRO A 84 25.28 32.31 41.42
C PRO A 84 24.82 33.19 40.24
N LYS A 85 25.52 34.32 40.07
CA LYS A 85 25.32 35.31 39.00
C LYS A 85 25.33 34.66 37.61
N PRO A 86 24.46 35.11 36.68
CA PRO A 86 24.55 34.70 35.28
C PRO A 86 25.74 35.40 34.63
N ILE A 87 26.76 34.62 34.27
CA ILE A 87 27.83 35.04 33.37
C ILE A 87 27.27 34.91 31.95
N SER A 88 26.74 36.01 31.44
CA SER A 88 26.43 36.18 30.01
C SER A 88 27.74 36.38 29.26
N GLN A 89 28.29 35.32 28.68
CA GLN A 89 29.25 35.45 27.59
C GLN A 89 28.53 35.25 26.25
N PRO A 90 28.78 36.11 25.25
CA PRO A 90 28.23 35.94 23.92
C PRO A 90 28.82 34.67 23.30
N VAL A 91 27.94 33.77 22.86
CA VAL A 91 28.30 32.58 22.09
C VAL A 91 28.99 33.05 20.81
N LYS A 92 30.32 32.98 20.80
CA LYS A 92 31.11 33.19 19.59
C LYS A 92 30.78 32.07 18.62
N ASN A 93 30.39 32.46 17.40
CA ASN A 93 30.16 31.58 16.27
C ASN A 93 31.32 30.59 16.14
N LEU A 94 31.02 29.30 16.38
CA LEU A 94 31.95 28.21 16.17
C LEU A 94 32.14 28.02 14.65
N PRO A 95 33.37 27.86 14.14
CA PRO A 95 33.60 27.73 12.71
C PRO A 95 32.88 26.49 12.18
N GLN A 96 32.10 26.65 11.10
CA GLN A 96 31.58 25.55 10.31
C GLN A 96 32.75 24.79 9.66
N GLN A 97 33.35 23.89 10.42
CA GLN A 97 34.38 23.01 9.92
C GLN A 97 33.70 21.91 9.11
N LYS A 98 33.77 22.05 7.79
CA LYS A 98 33.26 21.12 6.78
C LYS A 98 34.00 19.78 6.86
N SER A 99 33.72 18.95 7.86
CA SER A 99 33.91 17.51 7.69
C SER A 99 32.67 17.00 6.97
N LYS A 100 32.84 16.54 5.72
CA LYS A 100 31.83 15.80 4.98
C LYS A 100 31.67 14.40 5.60
N GLN A 101 31.40 14.33 6.90
CA GLN A 101 30.99 13.08 7.52
C GLN A 101 29.59 12.82 6.99
N SER A 102 29.41 11.70 6.29
CA SER A 102 28.14 11.38 5.64
C SER A 102 27.00 11.50 6.65
N PHE A 103 26.21 12.56 6.54
CA PHE A 103 25.02 12.76 7.35
C PHE A 103 24.08 11.59 7.03
N ARG A 104 24.04 10.61 7.94
CA ARG A 104 23.16 9.47 7.78
C ARG A 104 21.73 9.98 7.89
N LYS A 105 21.04 9.92 6.74
CA LYS A 105 19.63 10.24 6.62
C LYS A 105 18.84 9.44 7.65
N MET A 106 18.10 10.16 8.49
CA MET A 106 16.86 9.76 9.18
C MET A 106 16.89 8.36 9.82
N ALA A 107 17.36 8.27 11.06
CA ALA A 107 17.10 7.10 11.90
C ALA A 107 15.91 7.38 12.82
N ALA A 108 14.86 6.56 12.72
CA ALA A 108 13.88 6.45 13.81
C ALA A 108 14.62 6.09 15.11
N ILE A 109 14.19 6.66 16.23
CA ILE A 109 14.80 6.43 17.53
C ILE A 109 14.10 5.26 18.19
N TRP A 110 14.87 4.34 18.76
CA TRP A 110 14.34 3.21 19.50
C TRP A 110 14.46 3.46 20.98
N ARG A 111 13.34 3.37 21.70
CA ARG A 111 13.35 3.38 23.16
C ARG A 111 14.10 2.15 23.63
N LYS A 112 15.15 2.33 24.42
CA LYS A 112 16.02 1.28 24.94
C LYS A 112 15.85 1.12 26.46
N PRO A 113 15.83 -0.11 27.01
CA PRO A 113 15.90 -0.37 28.45
C PRO A 113 17.22 0.14 29.05
N GLU A 114 17.20 0.68 30.27
CA GLU A 114 18.37 1.29 30.89
C GLU A 114 19.58 0.33 31.00
N ASP A 115 19.31 -0.95 31.22
CA ASP A 115 20.34 -1.97 31.49
C ASP A 115 20.90 -2.66 30.25
N SER A 116 20.41 -2.32 29.06
CA SER A 116 20.90 -2.96 27.83
C SER A 116 22.22 -2.34 27.38
N ASP A 117 23.19 -3.14 26.97
CA ASP A 117 24.47 -2.70 26.37
C ASP A 117 24.62 -3.16 24.90
N THR A 118 23.73 -4.02 24.46
CA THR A 118 23.71 -4.66 23.13
C THR A 118 22.51 -4.24 22.30
N CYS A 119 22.67 -4.20 20.99
CA CYS A 119 21.60 -3.84 20.05
C CYS A 119 20.60 -5.00 19.92
N TYR A 120 19.31 -4.78 20.18
CA TYR A 120 18.33 -5.87 20.06
C TYR A 120 18.21 -6.45 18.65
N ARG A 121 18.56 -5.69 17.60
CA ARG A 121 18.41 -6.12 16.20
C ARG A 121 19.49 -7.12 15.76
N CYS A 122 20.71 -6.99 16.27
CA CYS A 122 21.86 -7.76 15.78
C CYS A 122 22.86 -8.16 16.88
N SER A 123 22.54 -7.88 18.14
CA SER A 123 23.40 -8.10 19.32
C SER A 123 24.75 -7.37 19.32
N GLY A 124 24.99 -6.45 18.38
CA GLY A 124 26.21 -5.65 18.33
C GLY A 124 26.29 -4.61 19.45
N THR A 125 27.51 -4.24 19.84
CA THR A 125 27.78 -3.24 20.89
C THR A 125 27.18 -1.87 20.56
N LEU A 126 26.61 -1.22 21.56
CA LEU A 126 26.09 0.13 21.45
C LEU A 126 27.16 1.15 21.89
N THR A 127 27.45 2.11 21.02
CA THR A 127 28.38 3.22 21.30
C THR A 127 27.65 4.54 21.35
N THR A 128 28.01 5.40 22.29
CA THR A 128 27.44 6.75 22.36
C THR A 128 27.96 7.58 21.18
N GLU A 129 27.06 8.10 20.36
CA GLU A 129 27.36 8.96 19.21
C GLU A 129 26.52 10.25 19.31
N THR A 130 27.08 11.38 18.88
CA THR A 130 26.31 12.61 18.68
C THR A 130 25.75 12.62 17.26
N ILE A 131 24.43 12.73 17.13
CA ILE A 131 23.74 12.73 15.82
C ILE A 131 22.83 13.95 15.68
N GLU A 132 22.56 14.32 14.43
CA GLU A 132 21.52 15.30 14.09
C GLU A 132 20.20 14.61 13.77
N LEU A 133 19.19 14.85 14.60
CA LEU A 133 17.84 14.34 14.41
C LEU A 133 16.98 15.38 13.70
N ALA A 134 16.37 14.99 12.59
CA ALA A 134 15.34 15.79 11.94
C ALA A 134 14.06 15.78 12.79
N SER A 135 13.52 16.97 13.04
CA SER A 135 12.25 17.19 13.71
C SER A 135 11.16 17.45 12.67
N PHE A 136 9.95 16.90 12.86
CA PHE A 136 8.87 17.03 11.89
C PHE A 136 7.67 17.79 12.48
N LYS A 137 7.04 18.65 11.67
CA LYS A 137 5.73 19.26 11.98
C LYS A 137 4.88 19.29 10.72
N TYR A 138 3.68 18.73 10.80
CA TYR A 138 2.77 18.57 9.65
C TYR A 138 3.43 17.85 8.46
N GLY A 139 4.23 16.81 8.73
CA GLY A 139 4.90 16.01 7.70
C GLY A 139 6.09 16.68 7.01
N LYS A 140 6.49 17.91 7.42
CA LYS A 140 7.66 18.61 6.89
C LYS A 140 8.76 18.71 7.94
N ILE A 141 10.02 18.60 7.51
CA ILE A 141 11.18 18.86 8.36
C ILE A 141 11.15 20.32 8.81
N GLN A 142 11.23 20.55 10.12
CA GLN A 142 11.24 21.90 10.70
C GLN A 142 12.64 22.31 11.14
N SER A 143 13.34 21.42 11.85
CA SER A 143 14.65 21.71 12.41
C SER A 143 15.49 20.44 12.55
N TYR A 144 16.77 20.62 12.86
CA TYR A 144 17.68 19.55 13.25
C TYR A 144 18.08 19.75 14.70
N VAL A 145 18.09 18.68 15.47
CA VAL A 145 18.49 18.67 16.89
C VAL A 145 19.73 17.81 17.03
N GLN A 146 20.84 18.40 17.49
CA GLN A 146 22.02 17.64 17.89
C GLN A 146 21.81 17.03 19.27
N THR A 147 21.93 15.71 19.37
CA THR A 147 21.77 14.98 20.63
C THR A 147 22.70 13.78 20.70
N SER A 148 23.07 13.40 21.93
CA SER A 148 23.77 12.15 22.19
C SER A 148 22.78 10.99 22.25
N VAL A 149 23.06 9.94 21.48
CA VAL A 149 22.27 8.71 21.40
C VAL A 149 23.21 7.51 21.42
N TRP A 150 22.67 6.31 21.56
CA TRP A 150 23.43 5.09 21.34
C TRP A 150 23.22 4.59 19.91
N ALA A 151 24.30 4.38 19.18
CA ALA A 151 24.30 3.77 17.86
C ALA A 151 24.92 2.37 17.92
N CYS A 152 24.30 1.39 17.26
CA CYS A 152 24.90 0.07 17.11
C CYS A 152 26.11 0.13 16.19
N SER A 153 27.25 -0.38 16.63
CA SER A 153 28.48 -0.42 15.84
C SER A 153 28.33 -1.24 14.55
N VAL A 154 27.45 -2.25 14.55
CA VAL A 154 27.20 -3.17 13.42
C VAL A 154 26.14 -2.65 12.47
N CYS A 155 24.86 -2.62 12.90
CA CYS A 155 23.73 -2.30 12.01
C CYS A 155 23.34 -0.82 12.00
N LYS A 156 24.08 0.04 12.74
CA LYS A 156 23.89 1.50 12.79
C LYS A 156 22.52 1.93 13.31
N TYR A 157 21.85 1.04 14.03
CA TYR A 157 20.59 1.31 14.70
C TYR A 157 20.76 2.35 15.80
N VAL A 158 19.86 3.33 15.84
CA VAL A 158 19.90 4.42 16.84
C VAL A 158 18.88 4.16 17.93
N CYS A 159 19.30 4.29 19.18
CA CYS A 159 18.46 4.10 20.34
C CYS A 159 18.75 5.12 21.45
N ALA A 160 17.74 5.37 22.28
CA ALA A 160 17.77 6.33 23.38
C ALA A 160 16.92 5.80 24.55
N ASN A 161 17.31 6.13 25.78
CA ASN A 161 16.51 5.88 26.98
C ASN A 161 15.47 7.00 27.16
N GLU A 162 14.57 6.85 28.14
CA GLU A 162 13.48 7.82 28.33
C GLU A 162 13.98 9.22 28.70
N SER A 163 15.07 9.30 29.47
CA SER A 163 15.74 10.56 29.82
C SER A 163 16.23 11.32 28.58
N ASN A 164 16.93 10.63 27.66
CA ASN A 164 17.40 11.23 26.41
C ASN A 164 16.23 11.59 25.48
N ILE A 165 15.20 10.75 25.39
CA ILE A 165 13.99 11.04 24.61
C ILE A 165 13.30 12.32 25.12
N THR A 166 13.20 12.48 26.44
CA THR A 166 12.61 13.67 27.06
C THR A 166 13.43 14.93 26.75
N LEU A 167 14.76 14.82 26.78
CA LEU A 167 15.65 15.92 26.42
C LEU A 167 15.48 16.33 24.94
N ILE A 168 15.41 15.36 24.03
CA ILE A 168 15.20 15.58 22.59
C ILE A 168 13.87 16.30 22.35
N LYS A 169 12.78 15.85 22.99
CA LYS A 169 11.46 16.50 22.90
C LYS A 169 11.49 17.93 23.43
N LYS A 170 12.25 18.19 24.49
CA LYS A 170 12.40 19.54 25.08
C LYS A 170 13.20 20.48 24.16
N GLN A 171 14.17 19.96 23.41
CA GLN A 171 14.98 20.75 22.47
C GLN A 171 14.20 21.17 21.20
N ALA A 172 13.17 20.42 20.79
CA ALA A 172 12.30 20.78 19.68
C ALA A 172 10.81 20.71 20.07
N PRO A 173 10.31 21.66 20.87
CA PRO A 173 8.92 21.68 21.30
C PRO A 173 7.97 21.78 20.09
N GLY A 174 6.92 20.96 20.09
CA GLY A 174 5.92 20.92 19.02
C GLY A 174 6.33 20.13 17.78
N CYS A 175 7.51 19.50 17.79
CA CYS A 175 7.92 18.57 16.75
C CYS A 175 7.62 17.12 17.14
N GLN A 176 7.32 16.31 16.13
CA GLN A 176 7.15 14.87 16.28
C GLN A 176 8.45 14.17 15.88
N PHE A 177 8.82 13.16 16.67
CA PHE A 177 9.93 12.25 16.40
C PHE A 177 9.35 10.85 16.25
N GLN A 178 9.87 10.06 15.31
CA GLN A 178 9.50 8.66 15.19
C GLN A 178 10.24 7.88 16.28
N ILE A 179 9.53 7.54 17.35
CA ILE A 179 10.03 6.78 18.50
C ILE A 179 9.32 5.43 18.50
N ASN A 180 10.08 4.35 18.37
CA ASN A 180 9.56 2.99 18.39
C ASN A 180 9.93 2.29 19.71
N GLU A 181 9.09 1.36 20.17
CA GLU A 181 9.34 0.59 21.39
C GLU A 181 10.40 -0.50 21.18
N TRP A 182 11.24 -0.77 22.19
CA TRP A 182 12.26 -1.83 22.11
C TRP A 182 11.65 -3.19 21.75
N GLY A 183 12.30 -3.94 20.86
CA GLY A 183 11.88 -5.30 20.49
C GLY A 183 10.62 -5.37 19.62
N VAL A 184 9.86 -4.28 19.48
CA VAL A 184 8.74 -4.21 18.54
C VAL A 184 9.30 -3.89 17.16
N ILE A 185 9.61 -4.89 16.33
CA ILE A 185 10.03 -4.64 14.94
C ILE A 185 9.05 -3.63 14.33
N PRO A 186 9.52 -2.43 13.91
CA PRO A 186 8.60 -1.47 13.33
C PRO A 186 8.11 -2.15 12.05
N LYS A 187 6.86 -1.97 11.64
CA LYS A 187 6.59 -2.16 10.21
C LYS A 187 7.50 -1.18 9.50
N ILE A 188 8.54 -1.69 8.84
CA ILE A 188 9.66 -0.88 8.36
C ILE A 188 9.08 0.07 7.34
N MET A 189 9.01 1.35 7.70
CA MET A 189 8.81 2.40 6.70
C MET A 189 10.13 2.49 5.93
N SER A 190 10.20 1.77 4.81
CA SER A 190 11.31 1.87 3.86
C SER A 190 11.63 3.33 3.58
N PRO A 191 12.92 3.68 3.37
CA PRO A 191 13.36 5.06 3.21
C PRO A 191 12.49 5.75 2.16
N VAL A 192 11.77 6.77 2.61
CA VAL A 192 10.90 7.61 1.79
C VAL A 192 11.77 8.24 0.71
N ILE A 193 11.84 7.57 -0.44
CA ILE A 193 11.98 8.24 -1.71
C ILE A 193 10.70 9.07 -1.77
N GLU A 194 10.78 10.38 -1.51
CA GLU A 194 9.65 11.28 -1.73
C GLU A 194 9.12 10.95 -3.12
N PRO A 195 7.90 10.38 -3.24
CA PRO A 195 7.36 10.10 -4.53
C PRO A 195 7.24 11.47 -5.18
N LYS A 196 8.00 11.69 -6.26
CA LYS A 196 7.62 12.70 -7.24
C LYS A 196 6.14 12.44 -7.47
N ILE A 197 5.31 13.42 -7.13
CA ILE A 197 3.87 13.38 -7.33
C ILE A 197 3.68 13.37 -8.84
N HIS A 198 3.90 12.21 -9.45
CA HIS A 198 3.47 11.92 -10.79
C HIS A 198 1.98 11.65 -10.63
N ASP A 199 1.17 12.49 -11.28
CA ASP A 199 -0.26 12.32 -11.37
C ASP A 199 -0.56 10.99 -12.06
N PHE A 200 -0.59 9.91 -11.27
CA PHE A 200 -0.94 8.60 -11.75
C PHE A 200 -2.36 8.65 -12.33
N GLN A 201 -2.45 8.59 -13.65
CA GLN A 201 -3.72 8.52 -14.35
C GLN A 201 -4.16 7.06 -14.43
N TRP A 202 -5.40 6.80 -14.01
CA TRP A 202 -5.94 5.45 -14.07
C TRP A 202 -5.99 4.94 -15.52
N PRO A 203 -5.43 3.75 -15.83
CA PRO A 203 -5.33 3.30 -17.21
C PRO A 203 -6.68 2.90 -17.79
N SER A 204 -6.90 3.27 -19.05
CA SER A 204 -8.07 2.84 -19.83
C SER A 204 -7.91 1.39 -20.33
N THR A 205 -9.03 0.65 -20.34
CA THR A 205 -9.17 -0.68 -20.93
C THR A 205 -9.83 -0.68 -22.30
N TYR A 206 -10.15 0.50 -22.84
CA TYR A 206 -10.73 0.63 -24.18
C TYR A 206 -9.67 0.31 -25.24
N ALA A 207 -10.05 -0.49 -26.23
CA ALA A 207 -9.27 -0.69 -27.44
C ALA A 207 -10.18 -1.07 -28.61
N VAL A 208 -9.87 -0.54 -29.78
CA VAL A 208 -10.52 -0.89 -31.05
C VAL A 208 -9.91 -2.19 -31.58
N GLU A 209 -10.77 -3.07 -32.07
CA GLU A 209 -10.38 -4.31 -32.74
C GLU A 209 -9.59 -3.99 -34.02
N THR A 210 -8.46 -4.66 -34.22
CA THR A 210 -7.70 -4.51 -35.46
C THR A 210 -8.29 -5.40 -36.55
N LEU A 211 -8.71 -4.79 -37.66
CA LEU A 211 -9.23 -5.50 -38.84
C LEU A 211 -8.16 -6.32 -39.57
N LYS A 212 -6.88 -5.95 -39.42
CA LYS A 212 -5.76 -6.69 -40.00
C LYS A 212 -5.46 -7.94 -39.17
N PRO A 213 -5.30 -9.12 -39.80
CA PRO A 213 -4.77 -10.29 -39.09
C PRO A 213 -3.40 -9.90 -38.53
N GLY A 214 -3.25 -9.96 -37.20
CA GLY A 214 -2.01 -9.58 -36.54
C GLY A 214 -0.84 -10.36 -37.15
N ASN A 215 0.24 -9.66 -37.49
CA ASN A 215 1.47 -10.32 -37.91
C ASN A 215 1.85 -11.33 -36.83
N LYS A 216 2.20 -12.56 -37.22
CA LYS A 216 2.54 -13.67 -36.30
C LYS A 216 3.64 -13.30 -35.28
N SER A 217 4.38 -12.21 -35.51
CA SER A 217 5.39 -11.66 -34.59
C SER A 217 4.81 -11.03 -33.31
N ASP A 218 3.54 -10.61 -33.26
CA ASP A 218 2.93 -10.13 -32.00
C ASP A 218 2.69 -11.26 -30.98
N GLY A 219 2.67 -12.51 -31.43
CA GLY A 219 2.62 -13.68 -30.55
C GLY A 219 3.85 -13.82 -29.65
N ASN A 220 5.01 -13.32 -30.09
CA ASN A 220 6.28 -13.45 -29.35
C ASN A 220 6.48 -12.41 -28.24
N ARG A 221 5.68 -11.35 -28.20
CA ARG A 221 5.72 -10.37 -27.09
C ARG A 221 5.12 -10.91 -25.78
N PHE A 222 4.41 -12.04 -25.83
CA PHE A 222 3.89 -12.74 -24.66
C PHE A 222 4.85 -13.79 -24.10
N GLY A 223 6.04 -13.96 -24.68
CA GLY A 223 7.04 -14.92 -24.21
C GLY A 223 7.64 -14.59 -22.85
N LEU A 224 7.55 -13.32 -22.42
CA LEU A 224 7.99 -12.90 -21.08
C LEU A 224 6.81 -12.96 -20.11
N GLU A 225 6.93 -13.87 -19.14
CA GLU A 225 6.00 -14.00 -18.02
C GLU A 225 5.84 -12.64 -17.30
N SER A 226 4.60 -12.13 -17.26
CA SER A 226 4.33 -10.83 -16.63
C SER A 226 4.69 -10.85 -15.14
N PRO A 227 5.07 -9.71 -14.53
CA PRO A 227 5.38 -9.64 -13.10
C PRO A 227 4.25 -10.17 -12.21
N LEU A 228 2.99 -9.93 -12.58
CA LEU A 228 1.82 -10.46 -11.88
C LEU A 228 1.74 -12.00 -11.98
N HIS A 229 2.03 -12.56 -13.15
CA HIS A 229 1.98 -14.00 -13.34
C HIS A 229 3.06 -14.73 -12.52
N LYS A 230 4.24 -14.12 -12.34
CA LYS A 230 5.29 -14.61 -11.43
C LYS A 230 4.85 -14.65 -9.97
N LEU A 231 3.93 -13.78 -9.57
CA LEU A 231 3.32 -13.76 -8.24
C LEU A 231 2.11 -14.70 -8.12
N GLY A 232 1.82 -15.50 -9.16
CA GLY A 232 0.69 -16.43 -9.17
C GLY A 232 -0.63 -15.82 -9.61
N TYR A 233 -0.68 -14.54 -10.01
CA TYR A 233 -1.91 -13.93 -10.51
C TYR A 233 -2.23 -14.45 -11.91
N ARG A 234 -3.28 -15.25 -12.01
CA ARG A 234 -3.75 -15.90 -13.24
C ARG A 234 -5.28 -15.88 -13.27
N ILE A 235 -5.86 -15.81 -14.46
CA ILE A 235 -7.32 -15.95 -14.62
C ILE A 235 -7.73 -17.42 -14.64
N THR A 236 -7.01 -18.24 -15.39
CA THR A 236 -7.24 -19.69 -15.45
C THR A 236 -6.94 -20.31 -14.09
N ASP A 237 -7.80 -21.22 -13.64
CA ASP A 237 -7.68 -21.99 -12.40
C ASP A 237 -7.59 -21.15 -11.10
N SER A 238 -8.02 -19.88 -11.16
CA SER A 238 -8.05 -18.98 -10.00
C SER A 238 -9.39 -18.31 -9.85
N ASN A 239 -9.94 -18.37 -8.63
CA ASN A 239 -11.17 -17.65 -8.29
C ASN A 239 -10.87 -16.20 -7.88
N ARG A 240 -11.91 -15.37 -7.84
CA ARG A 240 -11.80 -13.94 -7.48
C ARG A 240 -11.12 -13.71 -6.13
N THR A 241 -11.40 -14.55 -5.13
CA THR A 241 -10.80 -14.44 -3.80
C THR A 241 -9.30 -14.64 -3.87
N LYS A 242 -8.82 -15.73 -4.48
CA LYS A 242 -7.39 -16.03 -4.64
C LYS A 242 -6.67 -14.93 -5.43
N ARG A 243 -7.26 -14.48 -6.55
CA ARG A 243 -6.68 -13.38 -7.34
C ARG A 243 -6.58 -12.10 -6.54
N TRP A 244 -7.63 -11.76 -5.81
CA TRP A 244 -7.63 -10.58 -4.95
C TRP A 244 -6.59 -10.67 -3.85
N THR A 245 -6.46 -11.81 -3.17
CA THR A 245 -5.42 -12.05 -2.15
C THR A 245 -4.02 -11.84 -2.71
N ILE A 246 -3.75 -12.32 -3.94
CA ILE A 246 -2.44 -12.10 -4.58
C ILE A 246 -2.24 -10.62 -4.91
N LEU A 247 -3.26 -9.94 -5.46
CA LEU A 247 -3.15 -8.52 -5.76
C LEU A 247 -2.88 -7.70 -4.50
N GLU A 248 -3.60 -7.98 -3.42
CA GLU A 248 -3.58 -7.24 -2.17
C GLU A 248 -2.33 -7.50 -1.34
N ASN A 249 -2.00 -8.77 -1.10
CA ASN A 249 -0.96 -9.15 -0.15
C ASN A 249 0.41 -9.30 -0.80
N GLU A 250 0.47 -9.64 -2.09
CA GLU A 250 1.74 -9.91 -2.78
C GLU A 250 2.12 -8.81 -3.75
N ALA A 251 1.21 -8.45 -4.66
CA ALA A 251 1.52 -7.56 -5.77
C ALA A 251 1.58 -6.10 -5.34
N LEU A 252 0.58 -5.60 -4.60
CA LEU A 252 0.53 -4.19 -4.19
C LEU A 252 1.78 -3.75 -3.43
N PRO A 253 2.28 -4.49 -2.42
CA PRO A 253 3.55 -4.19 -1.80
C PRO A 253 4.68 -4.19 -2.85
N LYS A 254 4.90 -5.30 -3.55
CA LYS A 254 6.10 -5.51 -4.37
C LYS A 254 6.19 -4.62 -5.62
N LEU A 255 5.06 -4.27 -6.22
CA LEU A 255 5.00 -3.64 -7.55
C LEU A 255 4.38 -2.24 -7.54
N GLY A 256 3.55 -1.92 -6.55
CA GLY A 256 2.73 -0.71 -6.53
C GLY A 256 1.53 -0.75 -7.48
N LEU A 257 0.48 0.01 -7.18
CA LEU A 257 -0.78 0.02 -7.94
C LEU A 257 -0.63 0.48 -9.37
N GLU A 258 0.20 1.50 -9.63
CA GLU A 258 0.38 2.01 -10.99
C GLU A 258 0.83 0.89 -11.93
N LYS A 259 1.84 0.12 -11.51
CA LYS A 259 2.39 -0.99 -12.30
C LYS A 259 1.35 -2.10 -12.48
N ILE A 260 0.64 -2.47 -11.42
CA ILE A 260 -0.41 -3.51 -11.44
C ILE A 260 -1.53 -3.10 -12.39
N ALA A 261 -2.08 -1.89 -12.23
CA ALA A 261 -3.17 -1.38 -13.03
C ALA A 261 -2.78 -1.32 -14.52
N ASN A 262 -1.56 -0.86 -14.82
CA ASN A 262 -1.05 -0.82 -16.19
C ASN A 262 -0.88 -2.22 -16.80
N VAL A 263 -0.39 -3.20 -16.05
CA VAL A 263 -0.26 -4.59 -16.53
C VAL A 263 -1.64 -5.18 -16.84
N ILE A 264 -2.60 -5.05 -15.93
CA ILE A 264 -3.95 -5.62 -16.14
C ILE A 264 -4.65 -4.91 -17.32
N ALA A 265 -4.58 -3.57 -17.38
CA ALA A 265 -5.17 -2.82 -18.49
C ALA A 265 -4.53 -3.16 -19.84
N THR A 266 -3.21 -3.40 -19.87
CA THR A 266 -2.50 -3.87 -21.07
C THR A 266 -2.99 -5.25 -21.51
N ASN A 267 -3.20 -6.18 -20.58
CA ASN A 267 -3.76 -7.49 -20.89
C ASN A 267 -5.16 -7.37 -21.51
N VAL A 268 -6.04 -6.54 -20.95
CA VAL A 268 -7.38 -6.29 -21.50
C VAL A 268 -7.29 -5.73 -22.92
N LYS A 269 -6.53 -4.65 -23.12
CA LYS A 269 -6.35 -4.02 -24.44
C LYS A 269 -5.78 -5.00 -25.46
N ALA A 270 -4.79 -5.79 -25.06
CA ALA A 270 -4.15 -6.77 -25.93
C ALA A 270 -5.13 -7.85 -26.40
N ARG A 271 -6.07 -8.29 -25.56
CA ARG A 271 -7.12 -9.25 -25.97
C ARG A 271 -8.22 -8.59 -26.80
N LYS A 272 -8.68 -7.39 -26.44
CA LYS A 272 -9.69 -6.64 -27.21
C LYS A 272 -9.23 -6.29 -28.63
N ARG A 273 -7.94 -5.99 -28.82
CA ARG A 273 -7.37 -5.66 -30.15
C ARG A 273 -7.40 -6.83 -31.12
N GLN A 274 -7.35 -8.07 -30.64
CA GLN A 274 -7.33 -9.24 -31.52
C GLN A 274 -8.65 -9.36 -32.29
N LYS A 275 -8.60 -9.86 -33.53
CA LYS A 275 -9.79 -10.10 -34.34
C LYS A 275 -10.74 -11.09 -33.62
N GLY A 276 -11.98 -10.68 -33.36
CA GLY A 276 -12.98 -11.39 -32.54
C GLY A 276 -12.57 -11.55 -31.07
N GLY A 277 -11.53 -10.85 -30.61
CA GLY A 277 -10.89 -11.04 -29.32
C GLY A 277 -11.77 -10.66 -28.15
N ALA A 278 -12.59 -9.61 -28.30
CA ALA A 278 -13.57 -9.21 -27.29
C ALA A 278 -14.56 -10.36 -26.95
N LYS A 279 -15.02 -11.09 -27.97
CA LYS A 279 -15.91 -12.24 -27.79
C LYS A 279 -15.13 -13.46 -27.26
N LYS A 280 -14.01 -13.79 -27.90
CA LYS A 280 -13.18 -14.97 -27.58
C LYS A 280 -12.61 -14.96 -26.16
N TYR A 281 -12.21 -13.79 -25.67
CA TYR A 281 -11.59 -13.62 -24.35
C TYR A 281 -12.50 -12.91 -23.35
N SER A 282 -13.82 -12.88 -23.62
CA SER A 282 -14.83 -12.18 -22.82
C SER A 282 -14.71 -12.48 -21.32
N HIS A 283 -14.59 -13.74 -20.94
CA HIS A 283 -14.41 -14.15 -19.54
C HIS A 283 -13.16 -13.53 -18.90
N ALA A 284 -12.00 -13.64 -19.55
CA ALA A 284 -10.76 -13.09 -19.00
C ALA A 284 -10.75 -11.56 -18.94
N ILE A 285 -11.31 -10.91 -19.96
CA ILE A 285 -11.51 -9.47 -20.01
C ILE A 285 -12.37 -9.02 -18.83
N TYR A 286 -13.51 -9.68 -18.62
CA TYR A 286 -14.43 -9.38 -17.54
C TYR A 286 -13.79 -9.52 -16.16
N GLU A 287 -13.06 -10.61 -15.91
CA GLU A 287 -12.37 -10.81 -14.62
C GLU A 287 -11.25 -9.78 -14.38
N TRP A 288 -10.49 -9.41 -15.41
CA TRP A 288 -9.50 -8.34 -15.31
C TRP A 288 -10.12 -6.97 -15.07
N GLU A 289 -11.24 -6.65 -15.72
CA GLU A 289 -11.96 -5.38 -15.53
C GLU A 289 -12.59 -5.31 -14.14
N TYR A 290 -13.08 -6.44 -13.62
CA TYR A 290 -13.54 -6.56 -12.23
C TYR A 290 -12.41 -6.27 -11.24
N ASP A 291 -11.24 -6.91 -11.43
CA ASP A 291 -10.09 -6.73 -10.56
C ASP A 291 -9.56 -5.27 -10.62
N LEU A 292 -9.54 -4.65 -11.82
CA LEU A 292 -9.22 -3.24 -11.99
C LEU A 292 -10.21 -2.33 -11.27
N LYS A 293 -11.52 -2.56 -11.43
CA LYS A 293 -12.54 -1.77 -10.74
C LYS A 293 -12.34 -1.85 -9.23
N LYS A 294 -12.12 -3.05 -8.69
CA LYS A 294 -11.90 -3.26 -7.26
C LYS A 294 -10.61 -2.60 -6.76
N LEU A 295 -9.53 -2.63 -7.54
CA LEU A 295 -8.30 -1.90 -7.23
C LEU A 295 -8.53 -0.38 -7.23
N LYS A 296 -9.25 0.14 -8.23
CA LYS A 296 -9.58 1.56 -8.32
C LYS A 296 -10.39 2.01 -7.11
N ASP A 297 -11.46 1.27 -6.82
CA ASP A 297 -12.38 1.59 -5.73
C ASP A 297 -11.65 1.57 -4.38
N ASN A 298 -10.74 0.63 -4.14
CA ASN A 298 -10.04 0.53 -2.85
C ASN A 298 -8.84 1.47 -2.70
N TYR A 299 -8.10 1.74 -3.78
CA TYR A 299 -6.74 2.30 -3.69
C TYR A 299 -6.51 3.56 -4.53
N TYR A 300 -7.38 3.92 -5.48
CA TYR A 300 -7.17 5.09 -6.34
C TYR A 300 -7.84 6.36 -5.77
N LYS A 301 -7.08 7.46 -5.66
CA LYS A 301 -7.52 8.80 -5.21
C LYS A 301 -8.13 8.88 -3.79
N ARG A 302 -7.83 7.90 -2.93
CA ARG A 302 -8.20 7.91 -1.50
C ARG A 302 -6.99 8.19 -0.62
N ASP A 303 -6.33 9.34 -0.76
CA ASP A 303 -5.15 9.74 0.06
C ASP A 303 -4.18 8.57 0.37
N PHE A 304 -4.03 7.65 -0.60
CA PHE A 304 -3.64 6.29 -0.26
C PHE A 304 -2.13 6.26 -0.07
N GLN A 305 -1.73 6.19 1.19
CA GLN A 305 -0.36 5.97 1.61
C GLN A 305 0.01 4.53 1.27
N TRP A 306 0.92 4.35 0.31
CA TRP A 306 1.46 3.04 -0.05
C TRP A 306 1.97 2.33 1.20
N PRO A 307 1.69 1.02 1.39
CA PRO A 307 2.53 0.22 2.26
C PRO A 307 3.95 0.27 1.68
N THR A 308 4.83 0.98 2.37
CA THR A 308 6.26 1.01 2.05
C THR A 308 6.78 -0.41 2.13
N THR A 309 7.16 -0.99 0.99
CA THR A 309 7.83 -2.28 0.97
C THR A 309 9.15 -2.19 1.69
N GLU A 310 9.28 -2.98 2.75
CA GLU A 310 10.52 -3.22 3.52
C GLU A 310 11.69 -3.68 2.64
#